data_AF-A0A960D8V0-F1
#
_entry.id   AF-A0A960D8V0-F1
#
_cell.length_a   1.000
_cell.length_b   1.000
_cell.length_c   1.000
_cell.angle_alpha   90.00
_cell.angle_beta   90.00
_cell.angle_gamma   90.00
#
_symmetry.space_group_name_H-M   'P 1'
#
loop_
_entity.id
_entity.type
_entity.pdbx_description
1 polymer ?
#
loop_
_entity_poly.entity_id
_entity_poly.type
_entity_poly.pdbx_seq_one_letter_code
_entity_poly.pdbx_strand_id
1 'polypeptide(L)'
;LGLGGWVSVHLLGFPALDITTPLFAFLFLVALGVDYTIFLVTRAREETPMYGTRGGIVRAVSATGAVITSAGIVLAAVFCVLGVLPLIVLTQLGIIVGLGILLDTFVVRTVVIPALFTLIGPRIWWPAFKRDEIEAR
;
A
#
# COMPACT_ATOMS: atom_id res chain seq x y z
N LEU A 1 10.78 3.33 6.35
CA LEU A 1 12.20 3.36 6.79
C LEU A 1 12.37 3.40 8.31
N GLY A 2 11.61 4.23 9.06
CA GLY A 2 11.76 4.33 10.53
C GLY A 2 11.51 3.03 11.32
N LEU A 3 10.36 2.38 11.16
CA LEU A 3 10.03 1.13 11.88
C LEU A 3 10.96 -0.03 11.51
N GLY A 4 11.26 -0.22 10.22
CA GLY A 4 12.17 -1.27 9.75
C GLY A 4 13.63 -1.07 10.18
N GLY A 5 14.11 0.18 10.19
CA GLY A 5 15.43 0.52 10.73
C GLY A 5 15.51 0.31 12.24
N TRP A 6 14.47 0.69 12.98
CA TRP A 6 14.41 0.48 14.42
C TRP A 6 14.43 -1.02 14.78
N VAL A 7 13.65 -1.85 14.10
CA VAL A 7 13.65 -3.31 14.29
C VAL A 7 15.00 -3.94 13.88
N SER A 8 15.62 -3.50 12.79
CA SER A 8 16.92 -4.05 12.37
C SER A 8 18.06 -3.73 13.35
N VAL A 9 18.03 -2.53 13.96
CA VAL A 9 19.04 -2.10 14.93
C VAL A 9 18.77 -2.69 16.34
N HIS A 10 17.53 -2.66 16.83
CA HIS A 10 17.22 -3.12 18.20
C HIS A 10 16.96 -4.62 18.32
N LEU A 11 16.46 -5.29 17.27
CA LEU A 11 16.07 -6.70 17.35
C LEU A 11 17.12 -7.66 16.73
N LEU A 12 17.90 -7.21 15.74
CA LEU A 12 18.83 -8.07 14.98
C LEU A 12 20.31 -7.70 15.10
N GLY A 13 20.65 -6.57 15.74
CA GLY A 13 22.03 -6.22 16.07
C GLY A 13 22.92 -5.80 14.88
N PHE A 14 22.33 -5.40 13.75
CA PHE A 14 23.11 -4.95 12.59
C PHE A 14 23.54 -3.47 12.76
N PRO A 15 24.84 -3.10 12.56
CA PRO A 15 25.39 -1.81 12.99
C PRO A 15 24.94 -0.61 12.12
N ALA A 16 24.55 -0.87 10.88
CA ALA A 16 24.07 0.14 9.95
C ALA A 16 23.30 -0.54 8.81
N LEU A 17 22.32 0.16 8.23
CA LEU A 17 21.78 -0.21 6.93
C LEU A 17 22.88 -0.01 5.88
N ASP A 18 23.04 -0.97 4.97
CA ASP A 18 23.90 -0.75 3.80
C ASP A 18 23.43 0.50 3.03
N ILE A 19 24.35 1.26 2.43
CA ILE A 19 24.03 2.54 1.79
C ILE A 19 23.01 2.40 0.65
N THR A 20 22.97 1.22 0.01
CA THR A 20 22.05 0.90 -1.08
C THR A 20 20.69 0.38 -0.59
N THR A 21 20.62 -0.16 0.62
CA THR A 21 19.40 -0.77 1.18
C THR A 21 18.24 0.23 1.31
N PRO A 22 18.41 1.45 1.85
CA PRO A 22 17.32 2.44 1.89
C PRO A 22 16.81 2.83 0.50
N LEU A 23 17.70 2.93 -0.49
CA LEU A 23 17.34 3.27 -1.88
C LEU A 23 16.48 2.16 -2.48
N PHE A 24 16.92 0.90 -2.38
CA PHE A 24 16.15 -0.24 -2.87
C PHE A 24 14.85 -0.43 -2.09
N ALA A 25 14.87 -0.31 -0.76
CA ALA A 25 13.67 -0.42 0.06
C ALA A 25 12.64 0.65 -0.31
N PHE A 26 13.07 1.90 -0.50
CA PHE A 26 12.20 2.97 -0.96
C PHE A 26 11.63 2.66 -2.35
N LEU A 27 12.49 2.27 -3.29
CA LEU A 27 12.09 1.91 -4.65
C LEU A 27 11.03 0.80 -4.65
N PHE A 28 11.27 -0.30 -3.93
CA PHE A 28 10.32 -1.40 -3.84
C PHE A 28 9.02 -1.01 -3.13
N LEU A 29 9.10 -0.29 -2.00
CA LEU A 29 7.91 0.11 -1.26
C LEU A 29 7.03 1.06 -2.07
N VAL A 30 7.63 2.02 -2.77
CA VAL A 30 6.89 2.95 -3.63
C VAL A 30 6.34 2.23 -4.84
N ALA A 31 7.16 1.43 -5.55
CA ALA A 31 6.70 0.71 -6.74
C ALA A 31 5.53 -0.22 -6.42
N LEU A 32 5.66 -1.05 -5.37
CA LEU A 32 4.64 -2.03 -5.00
C LEU A 32 3.41 -1.38 -4.35
N GLY A 33 3.58 -0.37 -3.50
CA GLY A 33 2.46 0.33 -2.85
C GLY A 33 1.60 1.13 -3.84
N VAL A 34 2.19 1.64 -4.93
CA VAL A 34 1.48 2.39 -5.96
C VAL A 34 0.57 1.48 -6.78
N ASP A 35 1.06 0.32 -7.24
CA ASP A 35 0.26 -0.64 -8.02
C ASP A 35 -1.04 -1.00 -7.30
N TYR A 36 -0.90 -1.18 -6.00
CA TYR A 36 -1.98 -1.47 -5.09
C TYR A 36 -3.01 -0.34 -4.99
N THR A 37 -2.54 0.89 -4.75
CA THR A 37 -3.41 2.06 -4.68
C THR A 37 -4.14 2.27 -6.00
N ILE A 38 -3.46 2.09 -7.14
CA ILE A 38 -4.06 2.23 -8.48
C ILE A 38 -5.22 1.24 -8.67
N PHE A 39 -5.07 -0.04 -8.30
CA PHE A 39 -6.15 -1.03 -8.46
C PHE A 39 -7.41 -0.64 -7.69
N LEU A 40 -7.26 -0.18 -6.44
CA LEU A 40 -8.38 0.24 -5.62
C LEU A 40 -9.04 1.51 -6.16
N VAL A 41 -8.24 2.52 -6.52
CA VAL A 41 -8.77 3.79 -7.05
C VAL A 41 -9.48 3.57 -8.37
N THR A 42 -8.95 2.70 -9.23
CA THR A 42 -9.60 2.33 -10.50
C THR A 42 -10.96 1.69 -10.24
N ARG A 43 -11.02 0.72 -9.30
CA ARG A 43 -12.30 0.10 -8.96
C ARG A 43 -13.27 1.09 -8.30
N ALA A 44 -12.78 1.95 -7.42
CA ALA A 44 -13.60 2.99 -6.81
C ALA A 44 -14.15 3.96 -7.85
N ARG A 45 -13.37 4.26 -8.90
CA ARG A 45 -13.80 5.08 -10.03
C ARG A 45 -14.92 4.42 -10.83
N GLU A 46 -14.86 3.11 -11.04
CA GLU A 46 -15.90 2.34 -11.73
C GLU A 46 -17.22 2.31 -10.94
N GLU A 47 -17.16 2.25 -9.62
CA GLU A 47 -18.34 2.15 -8.75
C GLU A 47 -18.92 3.54 -8.37
N THR A 48 -18.12 4.62 -8.46
CA THR A 48 -18.53 5.98 -8.09
C THR A 48 -19.76 6.50 -8.86
N PRO A 49 -19.93 6.28 -10.18
CA PRO A 49 -21.11 6.73 -10.92
C PRO A 49 -22.44 6.13 -10.44
N MET A 50 -22.40 4.96 -9.82
CA MET A 50 -23.60 4.24 -9.38
C MET A 50 -23.89 4.39 -7.88
N TYR A 51 -22.86 4.57 -7.06
CA TYR A 51 -22.98 4.56 -5.59
C TYR A 51 -22.42 5.83 -4.91
N GLY A 52 -22.08 6.86 -5.69
CA GLY A 52 -21.41 8.05 -5.21
C GLY A 52 -19.97 7.78 -4.74
N THR A 53 -19.23 8.83 -4.40
CA THR A 53 -17.80 8.69 -4.02
C THR A 53 -17.59 7.82 -2.77
N ARG A 54 -18.42 8.03 -1.74
CA ARG A 54 -18.31 7.28 -0.47
C ARG A 54 -18.77 5.83 -0.61
N GLY A 55 -19.87 5.58 -1.32
CA GLY A 55 -20.35 4.21 -1.57
C GLY A 55 -19.42 3.44 -2.51
N GLY A 56 -18.88 4.13 -3.53
CA GLY A 56 -17.93 3.58 -4.49
C GLY A 56 -16.64 3.10 -3.84
N ILE A 57 -16.02 3.89 -2.95
CA ILE A 57 -14.79 3.46 -2.25
C ILE A 57 -15.03 2.28 -1.31
N VAL A 58 -16.15 2.25 -0.58
CA VAL A 58 -16.47 1.13 0.32
C VAL A 58 -16.70 -0.17 -0.47
N ARG A 59 -17.46 -0.11 -1.58
CA ARG A 59 -17.66 -1.28 -2.46
C ARG A 59 -16.37 -1.71 -3.14
N ALA A 60 -15.53 -0.76 -3.57
CA ALA A 60 -14.23 -1.08 -4.13
C ALA A 60 -13.32 -1.82 -3.14
N VAL A 61 -13.21 -1.33 -1.90
CA VAL A 61 -12.45 -2.00 -0.83
C VAL A 61 -13.02 -3.39 -0.57
N SER A 62 -14.34 -3.53 -0.47
CA SER A 62 -14.99 -4.82 -0.22
C SER A 62 -14.78 -5.83 -1.36
N ALA A 63 -14.82 -5.38 -2.62
CA ALA A 63 -14.71 -6.26 -3.78
C ALA A 63 -13.25 -6.66 -4.07
N THR A 64 -12.30 -5.76 -3.81
CA THR A 64 -10.89 -5.96 -4.19
C THR A 64 -10.00 -6.35 -3.02
N GLY A 65 -10.46 -6.16 -1.78
CA GLY A 65 -9.69 -6.41 -0.57
C GLY A 65 -9.16 -7.84 -0.48
N ALA A 66 -9.96 -8.85 -0.82
CA ALA A 66 -9.54 -10.26 -0.77
C ALA A 66 -8.41 -10.59 -1.77
N VAL A 67 -8.50 -10.09 -3.01
CA VAL A 67 -7.50 -10.33 -4.06
C VAL A 67 -6.19 -9.60 -3.76
N ILE A 68 -6.30 -8.38 -3.27
CA ILE A 68 -5.14 -7.59 -2.89
C ILE A 68 -4.43 -8.19 -1.70
N THR A 69 -5.17 -8.56 -0.65
CA THR A 69 -4.58 -9.06 0.60
C THR A 69 -3.87 -10.39 0.35
N SER A 70 -4.44 -11.27 -0.48
CA SER A 70 -3.75 -12.51 -0.87
C SER A 70 -2.47 -12.22 -1.66
N ALA A 71 -2.49 -11.30 -2.63
CA ALA A 71 -1.29 -10.89 -3.36
C ALA A 71 -0.21 -10.28 -2.43
N GLY A 72 -0.62 -9.41 -1.51
CA GLY A 72 0.28 -8.80 -0.53
C GLY A 72 0.91 -9.81 0.42
N ILE A 73 0.15 -10.82 0.87
CA ILE A 73 0.66 -11.90 1.72
C ILE A 73 1.68 -12.76 0.98
N VAL A 74 1.38 -13.16 -0.27
CA VAL A 74 2.32 -13.94 -1.09
C VAL A 74 3.62 -13.16 -1.28
N LEU A 75 3.53 -11.86 -1.60
CA LEU A 75 4.69 -11.01 -1.79
C LEU A 75 5.50 -10.83 -0.49
N ALA A 76 4.82 -10.59 0.63
CA ALA A 76 5.45 -10.52 1.95
C ALA A 76 6.19 -11.82 2.30
N ALA A 77 5.63 -12.98 1.96
CA ALA A 77 6.29 -14.28 2.15
C ALA A 77 7.57 -14.40 1.32
N VAL A 78 7.55 -13.98 0.06
CA VAL A 78 8.75 -13.96 -0.82
C VAL A 78 9.85 -13.10 -0.22
N PHE A 79 9.52 -11.88 0.24
CA PHE A 79 10.50 -11.01 0.88
C PHE A 79 10.97 -11.53 2.25
N CYS A 80 10.11 -12.22 3.01
CA CYS A 80 10.50 -12.89 4.25
C CYS A 80 11.55 -13.98 3.98
N VAL A 81 11.37 -14.78 2.92
CA VAL A 81 12.34 -15.80 2.49
C VAL A 81 13.67 -15.16 2.06
N LEU A 82 13.63 -14.05 1.33
CA LEU A 82 14.84 -13.27 1.02
C LEU A 82 15.55 -12.79 2.29
N GLY A 83 14.78 -12.51 3.34
CA GLY A 83 15.25 -12.17 4.69
C GLY A 83 16.16 -13.21 5.33
N VAL A 84 15.91 -14.50 5.07
CA VAL A 84 16.60 -15.64 5.71
C VAL A 84 17.98 -15.93 5.09
N LEU A 85 18.26 -15.38 3.90
CA LEU A 85 19.53 -15.62 3.21
C LEU A 85 20.71 -15.03 4.01
N PRO A 86 21.90 -15.68 4.01
CA PRO A 86 23.08 -15.22 4.76
C PRO A 86 23.81 -14.05 4.08
N LEU A 87 23.07 -13.11 3.49
CA LEU A 87 23.57 -11.90 2.85
C LEU A 87 22.92 -10.68 3.49
N ILE A 88 23.72 -9.87 4.18
CA ILE A 88 23.25 -8.73 5.00
C ILE A 88 22.30 -7.81 4.22
N VAL A 89 22.66 -7.45 2.98
CA VAL A 89 21.85 -6.57 2.12
C VAL A 89 20.48 -7.17 1.80
N LEU A 90 20.43 -8.47 1.48
CA LEU A 90 19.18 -9.17 1.15
C LEU A 90 18.33 -9.37 2.40
N THR A 91 18.95 -9.69 3.55
CA THR A 91 18.25 -9.79 4.83
C THR A 91 17.57 -8.48 5.21
N GLN A 92 18.31 -7.37 5.15
CA GLN A 92 17.79 -6.05 5.48
C GLN A 92 16.66 -5.64 4.50
N LEU A 93 16.82 -5.89 3.20
CA LEU A 93 15.77 -5.63 2.23
C LEU A 93 14.53 -6.48 2.44
N GLY A 94 14.69 -7.79 2.66
CA GLY A 94 13.60 -8.72 2.88
C GLY A 94 12.72 -8.30 4.06
N ILE A 95 13.34 -7.90 5.17
CA ILE A 95 12.63 -7.46 6.37
C ILE A 95 11.96 -6.10 6.14
N ILE A 96 12.68 -5.11 5.61
CA ILE A 96 12.14 -3.75 5.45
C ILE A 96 10.99 -3.73 4.44
N VAL A 97 11.19 -4.38 3.29
CA VAL A 97 10.19 -4.42 2.21
C VAL A 97 9.03 -5.31 2.61
N GLY A 98 9.28 -6.49 3.19
CA GLY A 98 8.23 -7.39 3.67
C GLY A 98 7.31 -6.73 4.70
N LEU A 99 7.87 -6.09 5.73
CA LEU A 99 7.08 -5.35 6.72
C LEU A 99 6.33 -4.17 6.11
N GLY A 100 6.96 -3.44 5.19
CA GLY A 100 6.31 -2.29 4.57
C GLY A 100 5.17 -2.69 3.63
N ILE A 101 5.24 -3.82 2.93
CA ILE A 101 4.12 -4.37 2.14
C ILE A 101 2.95 -4.74 3.06
N LEU A 102 3.22 -5.40 4.19
CA LEU A 102 2.18 -5.73 5.16
C LEU A 102 1.53 -4.45 5.71
N LEU A 103 2.34 -3.45 6.07
CA LEU A 103 1.84 -2.17 6.55
C LEU A 103 1.01 -1.44 5.50
N ASP A 104 1.43 -1.42 4.24
CA ASP A 104 0.65 -0.83 3.14
C ASP A 104 -0.69 -1.56 2.94
N THR A 105 -0.63 -2.88 2.89
CA THR A 105 -1.79 -3.76 2.66
C THR A 105 -2.84 -3.60 3.76
N PHE A 106 -2.41 -3.57 5.02
CA PHE A 106 -3.33 -3.54 6.16
C PHE A 106 -3.65 -2.13 6.65
N VAL A 107 -2.71 -1.19 6.66
CA VAL A 107 -2.91 0.14 7.27
C VAL A 107 -3.25 1.18 6.23
N VAL A 108 -2.38 1.36 5.22
CA VAL A 108 -2.54 2.43 4.23
C VAL A 108 -3.82 2.20 3.44
N ARG A 109 -4.00 0.98 2.93
CA ARG A 109 -5.12 0.67 2.06
C ARG A 109 -6.48 0.58 2.76
N THR A 110 -6.56 0.00 3.96
CA THR A 110 -7.86 -0.21 4.61
C THR A 110 -8.33 0.99 5.41
N VAL A 111 -7.39 1.83 5.87
CA VAL A 111 -7.71 2.99 6.73
C VAL A 111 -7.39 4.30 6.02
N VAL A 112 -6.15 4.49 5.59
CA VAL A 112 -5.68 5.80 5.10
C VAL A 112 -6.37 6.18 3.79
N ILE A 113 -6.42 5.28 2.81
CA ILE A 113 -7.03 5.58 1.50
C ILE A 113 -8.54 5.86 1.64
N PRO A 114 -9.35 5.00 2.30
CA PRO A 114 -10.77 5.30 2.49
C PRO A 114 -10.99 6.60 3.27
N ALA A 115 -10.21 6.86 4.32
CA ALA A 115 -10.30 8.10 5.08
C ALA A 115 -10.02 9.33 4.20
N LEU A 116 -8.96 9.32 3.41
CA LEU A 116 -8.63 10.42 2.49
C LEU A 116 -9.71 10.63 1.42
N PHE A 117 -10.23 9.55 0.84
CA PHE A 117 -11.32 9.61 -0.14
C PHE A 117 -12.60 10.19 0.48
N THR A 118 -12.91 9.84 1.73
CA THR A 118 -14.06 10.42 2.44
C THR A 118 -13.85 11.88 2.82
N LEU A 119 -12.63 12.30 3.15
CA LEU A 119 -12.32 13.67 3.55
C LEU A 119 -12.30 14.63 2.35
N ILE A 120 -11.69 14.21 1.24
CA ILE A 120 -11.57 15.01 0.01
C ILE A 120 -12.90 15.05 -0.75
N GLY A 121 -13.68 13.96 -0.68
CA GLY A 121 -14.99 13.87 -1.30
C GLY A 121 -14.94 13.89 -2.83
N PRO A 122 -16.01 14.35 -3.53
CA PRO A 122 -16.14 14.26 -4.99
C PRO A 122 -15.04 14.97 -5.78
N ARG A 123 -14.31 15.90 -5.14
CA ARG A 123 -13.20 16.64 -5.75
C ARG A 123 -12.03 15.75 -6.16
N ILE A 124 -11.90 14.57 -5.54
CA ILE A 124 -10.82 13.62 -5.85
C ILE A 124 -10.88 13.11 -7.30
N TRP A 125 -12.05 13.21 -7.93
CA TRP A 125 -12.28 12.72 -9.29
C TRP A 125 -12.11 13.77 -10.36
N TRP A 126 -11.72 15.00 -10.04
CA TRP A 126 -11.42 15.99 -11.07
C TRP A 126 -10.13 15.58 -11.81
N PRO A 127 -10.06 15.52 -13.15
CA PRO A 127 -11.03 15.97 -14.18
C PRO A 127 -11.94 14.85 -14.75
N ALA A 128 -11.90 13.64 -14.19
CA ALA A 128 -12.67 12.49 -14.66
C ALA A 128 -14.20 12.61 -14.48
N PHE A 129 -14.70 13.32 -13.45
CA PHE A 129 -16.12 13.55 -13.22
C PHE A 129 -16.39 15.03 -12.84
N LYS A 130 -17.48 15.61 -13.35
CA LYS A 130 -17.94 16.95 -12.90
C LYS A 130 -18.74 16.78 -11.61
N ARG A 131 -18.50 17.67 -10.64
CA ARG A 131 -19.12 17.64 -9.30
C ARG A 131 -20.65 17.52 -9.36
N ASP A 132 -21.26 18.16 -10.35
CA ASP A 132 -22.71 18.23 -10.53
C ASP A 132 -23.33 16.87 -10.92
N GLU A 133 -22.56 15.96 -11.53
CA GLU A 133 -23.04 14.63 -11.93
C GLU A 133 -23.10 13.63 -10.74
N ILE A 134 -22.29 13.87 -9.70
CA ILE A 134 -22.19 12.99 -8.53
C ILE A 134 -23.18 13.40 -7.44
N GLU A 135 -23.48 14.70 -7.29
CA GLU A 135 -24.45 15.21 -6.31
C GLU A 135 -25.92 15.16 -6.82
N ALA A 136 -26.15 15.03 -8.13
CA ALA A 136 -27.50 15.02 -8.72
C ALA A 136 -28.19 13.63 -8.77
N ARG A 137 -27.57 12.58 -8.22
CA ARG A 137 -28.09 11.20 -8.17
C ARG A 137 -27.95 10.61 -6.77
#